data_AF-A0A4R2ZRV7-F1
#
_entry.id   AF-A0A4R2ZRV7-F1
#
_cell.length_a   1.000
_cell.length_b   1.000
_cell.length_c   1.000
_cell.angle_alpha   90.00
_cell.angle_beta   90.00
_cell.angle_gamma   90.00
#
_symmetry.space_group_name_H-M   'P 1'
#
loop_
_entity.id
_entity.type
_entity.pdbx_description
1 polymer ?
#
loop_
_entity_poly.entity_id
_entity_poly.type
_entity_poly.pdbx_seq_one_letter_code
_entity_poly.pdbx_strand_id
1 'polypeptide(L)'
;MDELDQLKKQWLKNTNFTKINQTEIKSLLHKNSTSIVKWIFIISLIELSLGIILSFMFPSSEREESAFFKYLGYVSELVFYIGIGYFIYSFFTSYSNISNKSSTKELLINIITTRKHVENYIKFNIYFIIYAFVIAFLEIIIRKIDADVHWGTNFVMIILLAVIIALITLIFITIIKFYYKIVYRRLLKKLNHNYEELTRLEEES
;
A
#
# COMPACT_ATOMS: atom_id res chain seq x y z
N MET A 1 -18.38 -54.95 -28.56
CA MET A 1 -19.55 -54.24 -28.04
C MET A 1 -19.54 -54.27 -26.52
N ASP A 2 -19.14 -53.24 -25.79
CA ASP A 2 -18.39 -52.03 -26.14
C ASP A 2 -18.07 -51.33 -24.80
N GLU A 3 -16.88 -51.57 -24.25
CA GLU A 3 -16.34 -50.73 -23.15
C GLU A 3 -16.31 -49.26 -23.57
N LEU A 4 -16.10 -49.03 -24.87
CA LEU A 4 -16.20 -47.74 -25.52
C LEU A 4 -17.63 -47.16 -25.47
N ASP A 5 -18.68 -47.98 -25.59
CA ASP A 5 -20.07 -47.55 -25.49
C ASP A 5 -20.48 -47.31 -24.04
N GLN A 6 -19.89 -48.04 -23.08
CA GLN A 6 -20.07 -47.74 -21.67
C GLN A 6 -19.41 -46.40 -21.30
N LEU A 7 -18.20 -46.14 -21.79
CA LEU A 7 -17.53 -44.85 -21.65
C LEU A 7 -18.31 -43.73 -22.34
N LYS A 8 -18.82 -43.97 -23.55
CA LYS A 8 -19.64 -43.00 -24.30
C LYS A 8 -20.96 -42.72 -23.59
N LYS A 9 -21.62 -43.74 -23.01
CA LYS A 9 -22.80 -43.58 -22.16
C LYS A 9 -22.50 -42.80 -20.88
N GLN A 10 -21.39 -43.07 -20.20
CA GLN A 10 -20.98 -42.33 -19.00
C GLN A 10 -20.63 -40.87 -19.32
N TRP A 11 -19.99 -40.63 -20.46
CA TRP A 11 -19.69 -39.29 -20.96
C TRP A 11 -20.97 -38.50 -21.30
N LEU A 12 -21.92 -39.13 -21.99
CA LEU A 12 -23.27 -38.57 -22.27
C LEU A 12 -24.13 -38.41 -21.00
N LYS A 13 -23.92 -39.23 -19.96
CA LYS A 13 -24.67 -39.14 -18.69
C LYS A 13 -24.12 -38.05 -17.77
N ASN A 14 -22.86 -37.64 -17.97
CA ASN A 14 -22.19 -36.51 -17.31
C ASN A 14 -22.28 -35.20 -18.11
N THR A 15 -23.20 -35.08 -19.08
CA THR A 15 -23.50 -33.79 -19.74
C THR A 15 -24.41 -32.88 -18.92
N ASN A 16 -24.57 -33.14 -17.62
CA ASN A 16 -24.91 -32.10 -16.65
C ASN A 16 -23.68 -31.26 -16.33
N PHE A 17 -22.95 -30.80 -17.36
CA PHE A 17 -22.26 -29.54 -17.23
C PHE A 17 -23.39 -28.55 -17.04
N THR A 18 -23.65 -28.15 -15.80
CA THR A 18 -24.43 -26.95 -15.53
C THR A 18 -23.88 -25.92 -16.50
N LYS A 19 -24.67 -25.52 -17.49
CA LYS A 19 -24.32 -24.39 -18.35
C LYS A 19 -24.26 -23.23 -17.38
N ILE A 20 -23.06 -23.00 -16.81
CA ILE A 20 -22.86 -21.92 -15.86
C ILE A 20 -23.22 -20.70 -16.68
N ASN A 21 -24.35 -20.10 -16.34
CA ASN A 21 -24.96 -19.08 -17.17
C ASN A 21 -23.92 -17.95 -17.26
N GLN A 22 -23.62 -17.42 -18.44
CA GLN A 22 -22.60 -16.37 -18.58
C GLN A 22 -22.87 -15.18 -17.63
N THR A 23 -24.14 -14.97 -17.28
CA THR A 23 -24.63 -14.04 -16.26
C THR A 23 -24.22 -14.40 -14.83
N GLU A 24 -24.20 -15.68 -14.45
CA GLU A 24 -23.70 -16.18 -13.17
C GLU A 24 -22.17 -16.07 -13.07
N ILE A 25 -21.44 -16.37 -14.16
CA ILE A 25 -19.98 -16.18 -14.21
C ILE A 25 -19.64 -14.69 -14.06
N LYS A 26 -20.32 -13.79 -14.78
CA LYS A 26 -20.17 -12.33 -14.63
C LYS A 26 -20.46 -11.88 -13.19
N SER A 27 -21.54 -12.34 -12.59
CA SER A 27 -21.93 -12.06 -11.19
C SER A 27 -20.84 -12.49 -10.19
N LEU A 28 -20.30 -13.70 -10.34
CA LEU A 28 -19.26 -14.25 -9.46
C LEU A 28 -17.92 -13.52 -9.63
N LEU A 29 -17.49 -13.25 -10.86
CA LEU A 29 -16.29 -12.48 -11.18
C LEU A 29 -16.37 -11.05 -10.63
N HIS A 30 -17.52 -10.41 -10.79
CA HIS A 30 -17.78 -9.08 -10.24
C HIS A 30 -17.68 -9.09 -8.72
N LYS A 31 -18.35 -10.04 -8.04
CA LYS A 31 -18.30 -10.17 -6.57
C LYS A 31 -16.89 -10.45 -6.06
N ASN A 32 -16.13 -11.29 -6.75
CA ASN A 32 -14.73 -11.58 -6.41
C ASN A 32 -13.82 -10.35 -6.57
N SER A 33 -14.00 -9.58 -7.65
CA SER A 33 -13.25 -8.35 -7.88
C SER A 33 -13.59 -7.29 -6.82
N THR A 34 -14.86 -7.08 -6.49
CA THR A 34 -15.27 -6.19 -5.38
C THR A 34 -14.66 -6.63 -4.04
N SER A 35 -14.58 -7.94 -3.77
CA SER A 35 -13.99 -8.47 -2.54
C SER A 35 -12.47 -8.21 -2.46
N ILE A 36 -11.74 -8.43 -3.56
CA ILE A 36 -10.30 -8.10 -3.67
C ILE A 36 -10.05 -6.63 -3.34
N VAL A 37 -10.92 -5.75 -3.83
CA VAL A 37 -10.83 -4.30 -3.63
C VAL A 37 -11.13 -3.91 -2.19
N LYS A 38 -12.15 -4.53 -1.57
CA LYS A 38 -12.42 -4.37 -0.14
C LYS A 38 -11.19 -4.73 0.69
N TRP A 39 -10.49 -5.81 0.35
CA TRP A 39 -9.25 -6.19 1.03
C TRP A 39 -8.12 -5.18 0.83
N ILE A 40 -7.92 -4.62 -0.36
CA ILE A 40 -6.93 -3.54 -0.59
C ILE A 40 -7.24 -2.31 0.26
N PHE A 41 -8.52 -1.91 0.31
CA PHE A 41 -8.98 -0.80 1.14
C PHE A 41 -8.75 -1.06 2.64
N ILE A 42 -9.12 -2.25 3.12
CA ILE A 42 -8.93 -2.65 4.52
C ILE A 42 -7.44 -2.66 4.89
N ILE A 43 -6.57 -3.20 4.04
CA ILE A 43 -5.12 -3.20 4.26
C ILE A 43 -4.60 -1.76 4.40
N SER A 44 -5.05 -0.85 3.51
CA SER A 44 -4.65 0.56 3.55
C SER A 44 -5.15 1.27 4.81
N LEU A 45 -6.36 0.94 5.27
CA LEU A 45 -6.94 1.48 6.51
C LEU A 45 -6.21 0.99 7.77
N ILE A 46 -5.80 -0.29 7.77
CA ILE A 46 -5.00 -0.89 8.85
C ILE A 46 -3.63 -0.24 8.92
N GLU A 47 -2.96 -0.04 7.78
CA GLU A 47 -1.63 0.61 7.71
C GLU A 47 -1.68 2.05 8.23
N LEU A 48 -2.75 2.77 7.91
CA LEU A 48 -2.99 4.12 8.41
C LEU A 48 -3.25 4.15 9.92
N SER A 49 -4.05 3.20 10.40
CA SER A 49 -4.34 3.06 11.83
C SER A 49 -3.08 2.69 12.61
N LEU A 50 -2.23 1.83 12.06
CA LEU A 50 -0.92 1.51 12.61
C LEU A 50 -0.05 2.76 12.70
N GLY A 51 -0.01 3.62 11.68
CA GLY A 51 0.75 4.87 11.71
C GLY A 51 0.30 5.82 12.84
N ILE A 52 -1.01 5.99 13.03
CA ILE A 52 -1.57 6.83 14.11
C ILE A 52 -1.27 6.23 15.48
N ILE A 53 -1.47 4.91 15.64
CA ILE A 53 -1.18 4.20 16.90
C ILE A 53 0.30 4.32 17.25
N LEU A 54 1.19 4.17 16.27
CA LEU A 54 2.63 4.31 16.45
C LEU A 54 2.98 5.73 16.92
N SER A 55 2.37 6.75 16.32
CA SER A 55 2.55 8.15 16.71
C SER A 55 2.13 8.40 18.17
N PHE A 56 1.06 7.76 18.64
CA PHE A 56 0.60 7.89 20.02
C PHE A 56 1.45 7.06 21.02
N MET A 57 1.99 5.91 20.59
CA MET A 57 2.84 5.06 21.42
C MET A 57 4.25 5.61 21.65
N PHE A 58 4.74 6.47 20.75
CA PHE A 58 6.03 7.14 20.87
C PHE A 58 5.82 8.61 21.24
N PRO A 59 5.41 8.94 22.49
CA PRO A 59 5.34 10.33 22.91
C PRO A 59 6.72 10.95 22.74
N SER A 60 6.74 12.22 22.33
CA SER A 60 7.96 13.03 22.24
C SER A 60 8.63 13.01 23.60
N SER A 61 9.62 12.12 23.74
CA SER A 61 10.51 12.09 24.90
C SER A 61 11.00 13.52 25.08
N GLU A 62 10.95 14.05 26.30
CA GLU A 62 11.52 15.35 26.70
C GLU A 62 13.03 15.34 26.45
N ARG A 63 13.42 15.33 25.19
CA ARG A 63 14.76 15.65 24.75
C ARG A 63 14.87 17.14 24.95
N GLU A 64 16.01 17.58 25.43
CA GLU A 64 16.41 18.99 25.44
C GLU A 64 16.58 19.48 23.98
N GLU A 65 15.52 19.45 23.19
CA GLU A 65 15.54 19.89 21.80
C GLU A 65 15.71 21.40 21.78
N SER A 66 16.47 21.90 20.80
CA SER A 66 16.49 23.34 20.58
C SER A 66 15.08 23.83 20.24
N ALA A 67 14.74 25.06 20.62
CA ALA A 67 13.41 25.62 20.33
C ALA A 67 13.05 25.56 18.83
N PHE A 68 14.06 25.61 17.96
CA PHE A 68 13.91 25.44 16.52
C PHE A 68 13.44 24.03 16.14
N PHE A 69 14.12 22.97 16.60
CA PHE A 69 13.75 21.59 16.27
C PHE A 69 12.39 21.21 16.85
N LYS A 70 12.06 21.71 18.05
CA LYS A 70 10.74 21.53 18.66
C LYS A 70 9.63 22.16 17.82
N TYR A 71 9.81 23.41 17.37
CA TYR A 71 8.83 24.07 16.50
C TYR A 71 8.70 23.37 15.14
N LEU A 72 9.82 22.97 14.55
CA LEU A 72 9.85 22.23 13.29
C LEU A 72 9.12 20.88 13.42
N GLY A 73 9.29 20.19 14.56
CA GLY A 73 8.58 18.96 14.89
C GLY A 73 7.07 19.14 14.89
N TYR A 74 6.54 20.15 15.58
CA TYR A 74 5.10 20.45 15.60
C TYR A 74 4.54 20.78 14.21
N VAL A 75 5.26 21.58 13.42
CA VAL A 75 4.84 21.91 12.05
C VAL A 75 4.82 20.63 11.19
N SER A 76 5.83 19.78 11.32
CA SER A 76 5.94 18.52 10.58
C SER A 76 4.81 17.55 10.94
N GLU A 77 4.48 17.44 12.22
CA GLU A 77 3.37 16.62 12.71
C GLU A 77 2.02 17.11 12.17
N LEU A 78 1.80 18.44 12.17
CA LEU A 78 0.60 19.05 11.60
C LEU A 78 0.47 18.76 10.10
N VAL A 79 1.56 18.92 9.33
CA VAL A 79 1.60 18.59 7.89
C VAL A 79 1.32 17.10 7.66
N PHE A 80 1.86 16.22 8.51
CA PHE A 80 1.64 14.78 8.43
C PHE A 80 0.16 14.43 8.63
N TYR A 81 -0.49 14.98 9.65
CA TYR A 81 -1.92 14.73 9.90
C TYR A 81 -2.82 15.28 8.80
N ILE A 82 -2.53 16.46 8.25
CA ILE A 82 -3.25 17.00 7.09
C ILE A 82 -3.10 16.05 5.88
N GLY A 83 -1.86 15.59 5.63
CA GLY A 83 -1.57 14.62 4.58
C GLY A 83 -2.36 13.33 4.76
N ILE A 84 -2.37 12.77 5.97
CA ILE A 84 -3.18 11.60 6.33
C ILE A 84 -4.66 11.87 6.05
N GLY A 85 -5.20 13.01 6.49
CA GLY A 85 -6.61 13.38 6.27
C GLY A 85 -6.98 13.42 4.77
N TYR A 86 -6.10 13.97 3.93
CA TYR A 86 -6.27 13.95 2.48
C TYR A 86 -6.35 12.51 1.93
N PHE A 87 -5.45 11.62 2.37
CA PHE A 87 -5.46 10.23 1.93
C PHE A 87 -6.68 9.46 2.42
N ILE A 88 -7.15 9.70 3.66
CA ILE A 88 -8.42 9.13 4.16
C ILE A 88 -9.58 9.53 3.26
N TYR A 89 -9.70 10.82 2.93
CA TYR A 89 -10.76 11.31 2.05
C TYR A 89 -10.68 10.67 0.66
N SER A 90 -9.47 10.55 0.11
CA SER A 90 -9.22 9.90 -1.18
C SER A 90 -9.60 8.42 -1.17
N PHE A 91 -9.28 7.69 -0.11
CA PHE A 91 -9.67 6.29 0.06
C PHE A 91 -11.19 6.14 0.25
N PHE A 92 -11.82 7.02 1.02
CA PHE A 92 -13.27 7.01 1.22
C PHE A 92 -14.03 7.27 -0.09
N THR A 93 -13.57 8.24 -0.88
CA THR A 93 -14.15 8.54 -2.19
C THR A 93 -13.98 7.37 -3.15
N SER A 94 -12.81 6.75 -3.15
CA SER A 94 -12.54 5.55 -3.93
C SER A 94 -13.46 4.38 -3.53
N TYR A 95 -13.70 4.17 -2.24
CA TYR A 95 -14.63 3.16 -1.75
C TYR A 95 -16.09 3.44 -2.14
N SER A 96 -16.57 4.67 -1.93
CA SER A 96 -17.94 5.08 -2.24
C SER A 96 -18.27 4.94 -3.73
N ASN A 97 -17.32 5.33 -4.59
CA ASN A 97 -17.46 5.20 -6.05
C ASN A 97 -17.51 3.73 -6.52
N ILE A 98 -16.91 2.81 -5.78
CA ILE A 98 -16.89 1.37 -6.09
C ILE A 98 -18.14 0.66 -5.56
N SER A 99 -18.72 1.14 -4.47
CA SER A 99 -19.92 0.54 -3.88
C SER A 99 -21.22 0.87 -4.63
N ASN A 100 -21.28 2.02 -5.30
CA ASN A 100 -22.54 2.57 -5.85
C ASN A 100 -22.70 2.49 -7.38
N LYS A 101 -21.74 1.90 -8.13
CA LYS A 101 -21.77 1.88 -9.60
C LYS A 101 -21.74 0.45 -10.16
N SER A 102 -22.62 0.19 -11.15
CA SER A 102 -22.97 -1.13 -11.67
C SER A 102 -22.17 -1.59 -12.90
N SER A 103 -21.29 -0.75 -13.44
CA SER A 103 -20.48 -1.07 -14.63
C SER A 103 -19.13 -1.68 -14.25
N THR A 104 -18.88 -2.91 -14.71
CA THR A 104 -17.63 -3.65 -14.52
C THR A 104 -16.40 -2.85 -14.96
N LYS A 105 -16.50 -2.09 -16.07
CA LYS A 105 -15.41 -1.24 -16.58
C LYS A 105 -15.10 -0.07 -15.64
N GLU A 106 -16.13 0.56 -15.07
CA GLU A 106 -15.94 1.66 -14.13
C GLU A 106 -15.33 1.18 -12.80
N LEU A 107 -15.69 -0.03 -12.36
CA LEU A 107 -15.05 -0.65 -11.21
C LEU A 107 -13.55 -0.79 -11.43
N LEU A 108 -13.12 -1.34 -12.57
CA LEU A 108 -11.70 -1.51 -12.88
C LEU A 108 -10.92 -0.20 -12.96
N ILE A 109 -11.51 0.85 -13.57
CA ILE A 109 -10.91 2.18 -13.61
C ILE A 109 -10.75 2.74 -12.19
N ASN A 110 -11.77 2.59 -11.34
CA ASN A 110 -11.70 3.01 -9.94
C ASN A 110 -10.65 2.22 -9.17
N ILE A 111 -10.41 0.94 -9.49
CA ILE A 111 -9.38 0.14 -8.85
C ILE A 111 -7.97 0.60 -9.23
N ILE A 112 -7.73 0.90 -10.50
CA ILE A 112 -6.46 1.45 -10.97
C ILE A 112 -6.19 2.81 -10.29
N THR A 113 -7.25 3.62 -10.15
CA THR A 113 -7.17 4.94 -9.49
C THR A 113 -6.90 4.79 -7.99
N THR A 114 -7.59 3.87 -7.31
CA THR A 114 -7.36 3.53 -5.89
C THR A 114 -5.92 3.08 -5.66
N ARG A 115 -5.39 2.24 -6.56
CA ARG A 115 -3.98 1.81 -6.51
C ARG A 115 -3.03 3.00 -6.59
N LYS A 116 -3.31 3.97 -7.47
CA LYS A 116 -2.49 5.17 -7.59
C LYS A 116 -2.53 6.01 -6.30
N HIS A 117 -3.70 6.09 -5.66
CA HIS A 117 -3.84 6.75 -4.35
C HIS A 117 -3.02 6.06 -3.26
N VAL A 118 -3.06 4.73 -3.17
CA VAL A 118 -2.24 3.99 -2.20
C VAL A 118 -0.75 4.10 -2.52
N GLU A 119 -0.36 4.04 -3.79
CA GLU A 119 1.04 4.21 -4.18
C GLU A 119 1.57 5.60 -3.79
N ASN A 120 0.76 6.64 -4.01
CA ASN A 120 1.08 7.99 -3.59
C ASN A 120 1.14 8.12 -2.06
N TYR A 121 0.26 7.45 -1.32
CA TYR A 121 0.28 7.39 0.14
C TYR A 121 1.57 6.74 0.66
N ILE A 122 1.97 5.62 0.09
CA ILE A 122 3.21 4.92 0.50
C ILE A 122 4.43 5.78 0.15
N LYS A 123 4.46 6.40 -1.03
CA LYS A 123 5.52 7.36 -1.38
C LYS A 123 5.58 8.51 -0.39
N PHE A 124 4.45 9.10 -0.03
CA PHE A 124 4.37 10.16 0.98
C PHE A 124 4.96 9.71 2.32
N ASN A 125 4.58 8.53 2.83
CA ASN A 125 5.15 8.00 4.08
C ASN A 125 6.65 7.73 3.97
N ILE A 126 7.12 7.14 2.88
CA ILE A 126 8.56 6.92 2.66
C ILE A 126 9.32 8.25 2.68
N TYR A 127 8.82 9.27 1.97
CA TYR A 127 9.45 10.59 1.97
C TYR A 127 9.42 11.24 3.34
N PHE A 128 8.33 11.08 4.09
CA PHE A 128 8.21 11.61 5.44
C PHE A 128 9.17 10.92 6.41
N ILE A 129 9.36 9.61 6.30
CA ILE A 129 10.35 8.84 7.08
C ILE A 129 11.76 9.31 6.73
N ILE A 130 12.11 9.45 5.44
CA ILE A 130 13.41 9.97 5.02
C ILE A 130 13.65 11.38 5.58
N TYR A 131 12.65 12.26 5.48
CA TYR A 131 12.69 13.59 6.06
C TYR A 131 12.95 13.55 7.57
N ALA A 132 12.20 12.72 8.32
CA ALA A 132 12.37 12.58 9.75
C ALA A 132 13.79 12.10 10.13
N PHE A 133 14.35 11.14 9.39
CA PHE A 133 15.73 10.69 9.58
C PHE A 133 16.75 11.81 9.31
N VAL A 134 16.55 12.62 8.27
CA VAL A 134 17.44 13.75 7.96
C VAL A 134 17.38 14.81 9.06
N ILE A 135 16.19 15.16 9.54
CA ILE A 135 16.04 16.12 10.65
C ILE A 135 16.70 15.59 11.93
N ALA A 136 16.46 14.33 12.29
CA ALA A 136 17.08 13.69 13.44
C ALA A 136 18.63 13.66 13.31
N PHE A 137 19.15 13.39 12.12
CA PHE A 137 20.58 13.46 11.85
C PHE A 137 21.13 14.86 12.08
N LEU A 138 20.50 15.89 11.48
CA LEU A 138 20.91 17.29 11.64
C LEU A 138 20.90 17.73 13.11
N GLU A 139 19.87 17.35 13.86
CA GLU A 139 19.79 17.65 15.29
C GLU A 139 20.95 17.01 16.07
N ILE A 140 21.24 15.72 15.83
CA ILE A 140 22.35 15.03 16.48
C ILE A 140 23.69 15.71 16.14
N ILE A 141 23.89 16.08 14.88
CA ILE A 141 25.10 16.78 14.44
C ILE A 141 25.26 18.11 15.17
N ILE A 142 24.19 18.93 15.24
CA ILE A 142 24.25 20.24 15.90
C ILE A 142 24.47 20.09 17.41
N ARG A 143 23.90 19.08 18.06
CA ARG A 143 24.05 18.85 19.52
C ARG A 143 25.39 18.22 19.90
N LYS A 144 25.98 17.39 19.02
CA LYS A 144 27.19 16.61 19.35
C LYS A 144 28.48 17.13 18.73
N ILE A 145 28.42 18.02 17.73
CA ILE A 145 29.63 18.73 17.30
C ILE A 145 29.99 19.71 18.40
N ASP A 146 31.01 19.35 19.14
CA ASP A 146 31.70 20.25 20.04
C ASP A 146 32.83 20.94 19.28
N ALA A 147 32.85 22.27 19.30
CA ALA A 147 33.83 23.08 18.57
C ALA A 147 35.24 22.94 19.17
N ASP A 148 35.35 22.49 20.42
CA ASP A 148 36.60 22.34 21.15
C ASP A 148 37.27 20.96 20.94
N VAL A 149 36.57 20.01 20.29
CA VAL A 149 37.10 18.67 19.98
C VAL A 149 37.88 18.69 18.67
N HIS A 150 38.96 17.91 18.59
CA HIS A 150 39.79 17.79 17.39
C HIS A 150 38.94 17.48 16.15
N TRP A 151 39.14 18.28 15.10
CA TRP A 151 38.35 18.26 13.86
C TRP A 151 38.26 16.86 13.21
N GLY A 152 39.34 16.07 13.31
CA GLY A 152 39.39 14.69 12.80
C GLY A 152 38.44 13.72 13.51
N THR A 153 38.27 13.83 14.84
CA THR A 153 37.38 12.96 15.61
C THR A 153 35.91 13.26 15.29
N ASN A 154 35.55 14.53 15.18
CA ASN A 154 34.22 14.96 14.75
C ASN A 154 33.91 14.45 13.33
N PHE A 155 34.85 14.57 12.39
CA PHE A 155 34.67 14.10 11.02
C PHE A 155 34.40 12.60 10.92
N VAL A 156 35.19 11.77 11.63
CA VAL A 156 35.00 10.31 11.66
C VAL A 156 33.64 9.95 12.29
N MET A 157 33.25 10.63 13.38
CA MET A 157 31.96 10.40 14.03
C MET A 157 30.77 10.75 13.13
N ILE A 158 30.83 11.87 12.41
CA ILE A 158 29.79 12.31 11.46
C ILE A 158 29.64 11.28 10.34
N ILE A 159 30.75 10.83 9.74
CA ILE A 159 30.72 9.82 8.67
C ILE A 159 30.12 8.52 9.18
N LEU A 160 30.54 8.04 10.35
CA LEU A 160 30.06 6.79 10.92
C LEU A 160 28.56 6.86 11.23
N LEU A 161 28.08 7.97 11.79
CA LEU A 161 26.65 8.21 12.04
C LEU A 161 25.85 8.27 10.73
N ALA A 162 26.37 8.97 9.72
CA ALA A 162 25.73 9.09 8.41
C ALA A 162 25.60 7.72 7.71
N VAL A 163 26.65 6.89 7.78
CA VAL A 163 26.63 5.52 7.23
C VAL A 163 25.58 4.66 7.93
N ILE A 164 25.52 4.69 9.28
CA ILE A 164 24.53 3.91 10.05
C ILE A 164 23.11 4.33 9.67
N ILE A 165 22.81 5.62 9.65
CA ILE A 165 21.48 6.13 9.31
C ILE A 165 21.12 5.78 7.87
N ALA A 166 22.05 5.96 6.92
CA ALA A 166 21.82 5.58 5.54
C ALA A 166 21.52 4.08 5.38
N LEU A 167 22.21 3.21 6.14
CA LEU A 167 21.96 1.76 6.16
C LEU A 167 20.56 1.44 6.70
N ILE A 168 20.16 2.06 7.81
CA ILE A 168 18.83 1.89 8.41
C ILE A 168 17.74 2.35 7.43
N THR A 169 17.91 3.53 6.83
CA THR A 169 16.96 4.07 5.84
C THR A 169 16.86 3.15 4.62
N LEU A 170 17.98 2.63 4.12
CA LEU A 170 17.99 1.71 2.98
C LEU A 170 17.27 0.39 3.28
N ILE A 171 17.47 -0.16 4.47
CA ILE A 171 16.76 -1.36 4.95
C ILE A 171 15.25 -1.08 4.99
N PHE A 172 14.83 0.04 5.60
CA PHE A 172 13.42 0.43 5.67
C PHE A 172 12.77 0.58 4.29
N ILE A 173 13.43 1.30 3.36
CA ILE A 173 12.94 1.47 2.00
C ILE A 173 12.80 0.12 1.29
N THR A 174 13.76 -0.78 1.49
CA THR A 174 13.75 -2.12 0.90
C THR A 174 12.58 -2.95 1.41
N ILE A 175 12.33 -2.92 2.73
CA ILE A 175 11.20 -3.62 3.37
C ILE A 175 9.87 -3.11 2.81
N ILE A 176 9.67 -1.78 2.75
CA ILE A 176 8.43 -1.18 2.27
C ILE A 176 8.22 -1.50 0.78
N LYS A 177 9.26 -1.36 -0.06
CA LYS A 177 9.18 -1.74 -1.49
C LYS A 177 8.85 -3.22 -1.68
N PHE A 178 9.43 -4.09 -0.86
CA PHE A 178 9.19 -5.52 -0.91
C PHE A 178 7.76 -5.88 -0.51
N TYR A 179 7.26 -5.30 0.59
CA TYR A 179 5.87 -5.40 1.01
C TYR A 179 4.92 -4.98 -0.11
N TYR A 180 5.14 -3.79 -0.69
CA TYR A 180 4.34 -3.29 -1.81
C TYR A 180 4.36 -4.27 -2.99
N LYS A 181 5.55 -4.74 -3.39
CA LYS A 181 5.70 -5.69 -4.50
C LYS A 181 4.93 -6.98 -4.25
N ILE A 182 4.93 -7.52 -3.03
CA ILE A 182 4.22 -8.77 -2.71
C ILE A 182 2.70 -8.57 -2.75
N VAL A 183 2.21 -7.57 -2.01
CA VAL A 183 0.77 -7.31 -1.87
C VAL A 183 0.18 -7.01 -3.24
N TYR A 184 0.78 -6.06 -3.96
CA TYR A 184 0.24 -5.62 -5.25
C TYR A 184 0.38 -6.68 -6.34
N ARG A 185 1.50 -7.41 -6.43
CA ARG A 185 1.67 -8.42 -7.50
C ARG A 185 0.64 -9.55 -7.40
N ARG A 186 0.29 -10.02 -6.19
CA ARG A 186 -0.73 -11.07 -6.02
C ARG A 186 -2.14 -10.55 -6.33
N LEU A 187 -2.51 -9.42 -5.73
CA LEU A 187 -3.87 -8.87 -5.86
C LEU A 187 -4.16 -8.37 -7.29
N LEU A 188 -3.20 -7.67 -7.94
CA LEU A 188 -3.35 -7.18 -9.31
C LEU A 188 -3.37 -8.30 -10.35
N LYS A 189 -2.53 -9.32 -10.19
CA LYS A 189 -2.50 -10.43 -11.16
C LYS A 189 -3.86 -11.14 -11.20
N LYS A 190 -4.47 -11.34 -10.03
CA LYS A 190 -5.80 -11.93 -9.91
C LYS A 190 -6.89 -11.03 -10.49
N LEU A 191 -6.77 -9.72 -10.28
CA LEU A 191 -7.74 -8.75 -10.80
C LEU A 191 -7.65 -8.57 -12.33
N ASN A 192 -6.45 -8.52 -12.90
CA ASN A 192 -6.26 -8.39 -14.35
C ASN A 192 -6.79 -9.62 -15.09
N HIS A 193 -6.58 -10.81 -14.51
CA HIS A 193 -7.15 -12.04 -15.04
C HIS A 193 -8.68 -12.02 -15.04
N ASN A 194 -9.31 -11.59 -13.93
CA ASN A 194 -10.77 -11.43 -13.86
C ASN A 194 -11.29 -10.41 -14.89
N TYR A 195 -10.54 -9.35 -15.20
CA TYR A 195 -10.92 -8.36 -16.21
C TYR A 195 -10.87 -8.92 -17.63
N GLU A 196 -9.78 -9.61 -17.98
CA GLU A 196 -9.63 -10.24 -19.30
C GLU A 196 -10.76 -11.25 -19.55
N GLU A 197 -11.15 -12.03 -18.53
CA GLU A 197 -12.30 -12.93 -18.62
C GLU A 197 -13.63 -12.18 -18.79
N LEU A 198 -13.87 -11.13 -18.02
CA LEU A 198 -15.10 -10.31 -18.13
C LEU A 198 -15.21 -9.63 -19.51
N THR A 199 -14.09 -9.18 -20.07
CA THR A 199 -14.03 -8.54 -21.39
C THR A 199 -14.30 -9.55 -22.51
N ARG A 200 -13.67 -10.73 -22.44
CA ARG A 200 -13.96 -11.82 -23.39
C ARG A 200 -15.43 -12.21 -23.39
N LEU A 201 -16.05 -12.30 -22.20
CA LEU A 201 -17.47 -12.59 -22.04
C LEU A 201 -18.42 -11.45 -22.47
N GLU A 202 -17.92 -10.22 -22.67
CA GLU A 202 -18.68 -9.13 -23.30
C GLU A 202 -18.51 -9.11 -24.83
N GLU A 203 -17.36 -9.57 -25.33
CA GLU A 203 -17.08 -9.66 -26.78
C GLU A 203 -17.73 -10.89 -27.42
N GLU A 204 -17.94 -11.97 -26.66
CA GLU A 204 -18.61 -13.21 -27.11
C GLU A 204 -20.14 -13.19 -26.99
N SER A 205 -20.74 -12.16 -26.39
CA SER A 205 -22.20 -12.00 -26.20
C SER A 205 -22.81 -11.03 -27.20
#